data_AF-A0A8E0FKW0-F1
#
_entry.id   AF-A0A8E0FKW0-F1
#
_cell.length_a   1.000
_cell.length_b   1.000
_cell.length_c   1.000
_cell.angle_alpha   90.00
_cell.angle_beta   90.00
_cell.angle_gamma   90.00
#
_symmetry.space_group_name_H-M   'P 1'
#
loop_
_entity.id
_entity.type
_entity.pdbx_description
1 polymer ?
#
loop_
_entity_poly.entity_id
_entity_poly.type
_entity_poly.pdbx_seq_one_letter_code
_entity_poly.pdbx_strand_id
1 'polypeptide(L)'
;MEGQLLLNTIDLIIDAAIDGHGLAYLPYDQVERAIKEKKLIRVLDKFTPDLPGYHLYYPHRRHAGSAFSLFIDRLKYKGAV
;
A
#
# COMPACT_ATOMS: atom_id res chain seq x y z
N MET A 1 -3.02 -21.60 12.22
CA MET A 1 -4.06 -20.63 11.84
C MET A 1 -5.14 -21.41 11.13
N GLU A 2 -6.37 -21.36 11.61
CA GLU A 2 -7.52 -21.99 10.96
C GLU A 2 -8.50 -20.90 10.56
N GLY A 3 -8.92 -20.91 9.31
CA GLY A 3 -9.81 -19.93 8.73
C GLY A 3 -10.31 -20.41 7.38
N GLN A 4 -11.47 -19.91 6.93
CA GLN A 4 -12.12 -20.34 5.69
C GLN A 4 -11.30 -19.99 4.44
N LEU A 5 -10.46 -18.95 4.51
CA LEU A 5 -9.54 -18.55 3.45
C LEU A 5 -8.29 -17.93 4.09
N LEU A 6 -7.11 -18.45 3.75
CA LEU A 6 -5.81 -17.96 4.22
C LEU A 6 -4.93 -17.66 3.01
N LEU A 7 -4.52 -16.41 2.87
CA LEU A 7 -3.75 -15.91 1.73
C LEU A 7 -2.53 -15.15 2.25
N ASN A 8 -1.41 -15.23 1.53
CA ASN A 8 -0.12 -14.66 1.96
C ASN A 8 0.41 -13.56 1.03
N THR A 9 -0.37 -13.15 0.03
CA THR A 9 -0.02 -12.09 -0.93
C THR A 9 -1.18 -11.13 -1.10
N ILE A 10 -0.89 -9.84 -1.22
CA ILE A 10 -1.90 -8.79 -1.41
C ILE A 10 -2.76 -9.04 -2.65
N ASP A 11 -2.15 -9.44 -3.78
CA ASP A 11 -2.88 -9.66 -5.04
C ASP A 11 -4.02 -10.68 -4.89
N LEU A 12 -3.73 -11.83 -4.28
CA LEU A 12 -4.76 -12.85 -4.01
C LEU A 12 -5.84 -12.34 -3.06
N ILE A 13 -5.50 -11.50 -2.08
CA ILE A 13 -6.48 -10.93 -1.15
C ILE A 13 -7.41 -9.95 -1.88
N ILE A 14 -6.87 -9.17 -2.82
CA ILE A 14 -7.66 -8.25 -3.65
C ILE A 14 -8.63 -9.04 -4.53
N ASP A 15 -8.14 -10.07 -5.23
CA ASP A 15 -8.97 -10.91 -6.08
C ASP A 15 -10.11 -11.56 -5.28
N ALA A 16 -9.78 -12.13 -4.10
CA ALA A 16 -10.78 -12.71 -3.23
C ALA A 16 -11.83 -11.70 -2.74
N ALA A 17 -11.44 -10.45 -2.47
CA ALA A 17 -12.37 -9.39 -2.08
C ALA A 17 -13.27 -8.96 -3.26
N ILE A 18 -12.72 -8.87 -4.46
CA ILE A 18 -13.48 -8.56 -5.69
C ILE A 18 -14.51 -9.67 -5.98
N ASP A 19 -14.13 -10.93 -5.76
CA ASP A 19 -14.99 -12.10 -5.94
C ASP A 19 -16.02 -12.29 -4.80
N GLY A 20 -16.02 -11.41 -3.80
CA GLY A 20 -17.03 -11.39 -2.74
C GLY A 20 -16.78 -12.36 -1.59
N HIS A 21 -15.54 -12.82 -1.39
CA HIS A 21 -15.19 -13.72 -0.29
C HIS A 21 -15.06 -13.05 1.09
N GLY A 22 -15.34 -11.75 1.19
CA GLY A 22 -15.42 -11.03 2.47
C GLY A 22 -14.84 -9.62 2.44
N LEU A 23 -14.39 -9.15 3.61
CA LEU A 23 -13.73 -7.85 3.76
C LEU A 23 -12.21 -8.03 3.81
N ALA A 24 -11.48 -7.09 3.19
CA ALA A 24 -10.03 -7.02 3.23
C ALA A 24 -9.56 -5.69 3.81
N TYR A 25 -8.52 -5.73 4.64
CA TYR A 25 -7.84 -4.55 5.16
C TYR A 25 -6.49 -4.40 4.45
N LEU A 26 -6.40 -3.43 3.53
CA LEU A 26 -5.28 -3.27 2.61
C LEU A 26 -4.91 -1.78 2.46
N PRO A 27 -3.65 -1.47 2.07
CA PRO A 27 -3.26 -0.12 1.70
C PRO A 27 -4.11 0.43 0.54
N TYR A 28 -4.55 1.68 0.65
CA TYR A 28 -5.49 2.29 -0.31
C TYR A 28 -4.93 2.37 -1.73
N ASP A 29 -3.63 2.63 -1.88
CA ASP A 29 -2.91 2.69 -3.15
C ASP A 29 -2.97 1.37 -3.93
N GLN A 30 -3.06 0.23 -3.24
CA GLN A 30 -3.16 -1.09 -3.88
C GLN A 30 -4.57 -1.37 -4.45
N VAL A 31 -5.60 -0.77 -3.87
CA VAL A 31 -7.01 -1.02 -4.24
C VAL A 31 -7.68 0.18 -4.94
N GLU A 32 -6.96 1.29 -5.10
CA GLU A 32 -7.50 2.54 -5.65
C GLU A 32 -8.19 2.32 -7.01
N ARG A 33 -7.57 1.53 -7.89
CA ARG A 33 -8.14 1.20 -9.20
C ARG A 33 -9.45 0.43 -9.09
N ALA A 34 -9.50 -0.61 -8.24
CA ALA A 34 -10.70 -1.42 -8.05
C ALA A 34 -11.86 -0.60 -7.45
N ILE A 35 -11.55 0.36 -6.57
CA ILE A 35 -12.53 1.30 -6.03
C ILE A 35 -13.04 2.26 -7.12
N LYS A 36 -12.14 2.85 -7.92
CA LYS A 36 -12.52 3.72 -9.05
C LYS A 36 -13.40 3.00 -10.08
N GLU A 37 -13.10 1.73 -10.33
CA GLU A 37 -13.89 0.85 -11.21
C GLU A 37 -15.17 0.31 -10.55
N LYS A 38 -15.46 0.69 -9.28
CA LYS A 38 -16.62 0.23 -8.49
C LYS A 38 -16.68 -1.29 -8.26
N LYS A 39 -15.55 -1.99 -8.42
CA LYS A 39 -15.41 -3.41 -8.06
C LYS A 39 -15.31 -3.59 -6.55
N LEU A 40 -14.76 -2.60 -5.85
CA LEU A 40 -14.68 -2.55 -4.40
C LEU A 40 -15.27 -1.24 -3.88
N ILE A 41 -15.71 -1.27 -2.63
CA ILE A 41 -16.13 -0.08 -1.88
C ILE A 41 -15.33 0.00 -0.59
N ARG A 42 -14.95 1.22 -0.18
CA ARG A 42 -14.35 1.46 1.13
C ARG A 42 -15.46 1.41 2.18
N VAL A 43 -15.25 0.60 3.21
CA VAL A 43 -16.11 0.51 4.40
C VAL A 43 -15.29 0.83 5.64
N LEU A 44 -15.96 1.16 6.75
CA LEU A 44 -15.32 1.45 8.04
C LEU A 44 -14.25 2.57 7.95
N ASP A 45 -14.49 3.57 7.11
CA ASP A 45 -13.64 4.76 6.94
C ASP A 45 -13.28 5.42 8.28
N LYS A 46 -14.24 5.50 9.21
CA LYS A 46 -14.03 6.04 10.57
C LYS A 46 -13.00 5.27 11.41
N PHE A 47 -12.78 4.00 11.10
CA PHE A 47 -11.86 3.11 11.84
C PHE A 47 -10.57 2.81 11.06
N THR A 48 -10.42 3.37 9.86
CA THR A 48 -9.29 3.12 8.97
C THR A 48 -8.61 4.45 8.64
N PRO A 49 -7.74 4.97 9.54
CA PRO A 49 -6.98 6.17 9.25
C PRO A 49 -6.02 5.92 8.08
N ASP A 50 -5.69 6.98 7.36
CA ASP A 50 -4.74 6.88 6.26
C ASP A 50 -3.38 6.43 6.77
N LEU A 51 -2.79 5.46 6.08
CA LEU A 51 -1.46 4.97 6.44
C LEU A 51 -0.42 6.07 6.19
N PRO A 52 0.60 6.20 7.06
CA PRO A 52 1.74 7.06 6.74
C PRO A 52 2.36 6.60 5.42
N GLY A 53 2.82 7.57 4.62
CA GLY A 53 3.45 7.27 3.33
C GLY A 53 4.66 6.34 3.46
N TYR A 54 5.08 5.78 2.33
CA TYR A 54 6.25 4.91 2.29
C TYR A 54 7.53 5.68 2.67
N HIS A 55 8.37 5.05 3.49
CA HIS A 55 9.64 5.59 3.91
C HIS A 55 10.78 4.74 3.34
N LEU A 56 11.79 5.40 2.77
CA LEU A 56 13.01 4.72 2.37
C LEU A 56 13.97 4.65 3.57
N TYR A 57 14.38 3.43 3.93
CA TYR A 57 15.35 3.20 4.99
C TYR A 57 16.71 2.79 4.41
N TYR A 58 17.76 3.54 4.76
CA TYR A 58 19.14 3.23 4.40
C TYR A 58 20.05 3.33 5.63
N PRO A 59 20.49 2.21 6.23
CA PRO A 59 21.20 2.21 7.51
C PRO A 59 22.62 2.77 7.44
N HIS A 60 23.26 2.78 6.26
CA HIS A 60 24.68 3.13 6.13
C HIS A 60 24.90 4.61 5.76
N ARG A 61 25.32 5.42 6.73
CA ARG A 61 25.23 6.90 6.63
C ARG A 61 26.47 7.61 6.11
N ARG A 62 27.62 6.93 6.02
CA ARG A 62 28.91 7.64 5.96
C ARG A 62 29.21 8.28 4.60
N HIS A 63 28.86 7.63 3.50
CA HIS A 63 29.06 8.15 2.14
C HIS A 63 27.94 7.66 1.21
N ALA A 64 26.82 8.38 1.16
CA ALA A 64 25.88 8.23 0.04
C ALA A 64 26.62 8.65 -1.23
N GLY A 65 26.90 7.72 -2.14
CA GLY A 65 27.49 8.04 -3.43
C GLY A 65 26.60 9.04 -4.18
N SER A 66 27.18 9.83 -5.09
CA SER A 66 26.44 10.85 -5.86
C SER A 66 25.21 10.29 -6.58
N ALA A 67 25.31 9.08 -7.14
CA ALA A 67 24.19 8.38 -7.76
C ALA A 67 23.07 8.03 -6.76
N PHE A 68 23.42 7.64 -5.53
CA PHE A 68 22.44 7.32 -4.49
C PHE A 68 21.73 8.59 -4.01
N SER A 69 22.45 9.69 -3.78
CA SER A 69 21.83 10.98 -3.43
C SER A 69 20.85 11.45 -4.51
N LEU A 70 21.23 11.35 -5.79
CA LEU A 70 20.33 11.67 -6.91
C LEU A 70 19.08 10.78 -6.92
N PHE A 71 19.24 9.49 -6.61
CA PHE A 71 18.12 8.56 -6.49
C PHE A 71 17.18 8.92 -5.33
N ILE A 72 17.71 9.27 -4.16
CA ILE A 72 16.93 9.77 -3.03
C ILE A 72 16.13 11.02 -3.45
N ASP A 73 16.79 12.01 -4.07
CA ASP A 73 16.14 13.25 -4.48
C ASP A 73 15.02 13.04 -5.50
N ARG A 74 15.12 11.98 -6.32
CA ARG A 74 14.09 11.59 -7.28
C ARG A 74 12.92 10.88 -6.64
N LEU A 75 13.16 10.01 -5.66
CA LEU A 75 12.11 9.24 -5.00
C LEU A 75 11.46 9.95 -3.81
N LYS A 76 12.14 10.95 -3.24
CA LYS A 76 11.63 11.69 -2.10
C LYS A 76 10.32 12.37 -2.46
N TYR A 77 9.29 12.08 -1.68
CA TYR A 77 7.99 12.75 -1.81
C TYR A 77 8.17 14.27 -1.65
N LYS A 78 7.68 15.02 -2.63
CA LYS A 78 7.90 16.49 -2.70
C LYS A 78 6.78 17.30 -2.03
N GLY A 79 5.73 16.65 -1.53
CA GLY A 79 4.50 17.34 -1.12
C GLY A 79 3.73 17.88 -2.33
N ALA A 80 2.41 17.84 -2.29
CA ALA A 80 1.61 18.73 -3.12
C ALA A 80 1.70 20.13 -2.51
N VAL A 81 2.19 21.11 -3.27
CA VAL A 81 2.01 22.54 -2.98
C VAL A 81 0.58 22.91 -3.37
#